data_AF-A0A7W1W804-F1
#
_entry.id   AF-A0A7W1W804-F1
#
_cell.length_a   1.000
_cell.length_b   1.000
_cell.length_c   1.000
_cell.angle_alpha   90.00
_cell.angle_beta   90.00
_cell.angle_gamma   90.00
#
_symmetry.space_group_name_H-M   'P 1'
#
loop_
_entity.id
_entity.type
_entity.pdbx_description
1 polymer ?
#
loop_
_entity_poly.entity_id
_entity_poly.type
_entity_poly.pdbx_seq_one_letter_code
_entity_poly.pdbx_strand_id
1 'polypeptide(L)'
;MDLKKVGKLEEELKELLRKRTVTTGELESFARSIGRRKPSKSQVRGKEPNWISDEFPEARPISIPFHGRNRDVPKGTARSILYDFEEDVIKLRLKYSKSKDNERNDDIQEYEGYEN
;
A
#
# COMPACT_ATOMS: atom_id res chain seq x y z
N MET A 1 -0.57 3.00 10.69
CA MET A 1 -1.35 1.86 10.16
C MET A 1 -1.25 0.70 11.15
N ASP A 2 -2.06 -0.36 11.06
CA ASP A 2 -1.96 -1.56 11.93
C ASP A 2 -2.31 -2.84 11.15
N LEU A 3 -1.99 -4.02 11.68
CA LEU A 3 -2.22 -5.31 11.00
C LEU A 3 -3.69 -5.55 10.62
N LYS A 4 -4.65 -5.08 11.44
CA LYS A 4 -6.08 -5.24 11.13
C LYS A 4 -6.46 -4.38 9.91
N LYS A 5 -5.95 -3.15 9.85
CA LYS A 5 -6.11 -2.26 8.70
C LYS A 5 -5.46 -2.84 7.44
N VAL A 6 -4.28 -3.44 7.56
CA VAL A 6 -3.64 -4.12 6.42
C VAL A 6 -4.50 -5.28 5.90
N GLY A 7 -5.11 -6.07 6.81
CA GLY A 7 -6.07 -7.10 6.41
C GLY A 7 -7.26 -6.55 5.61
N LYS A 8 -7.79 -5.38 6.00
CA LYS A 8 -8.86 -4.71 5.24
C LYS A 8 -8.41 -4.26 3.85
N LEU A 9 -7.18 -3.77 3.73
CA LEU A 9 -6.62 -3.41 2.42
C LEU A 9 -6.49 -4.62 1.49
N GLU A 10 -6.11 -5.78 2.03
CA GLU A 10 -6.04 -7.02 1.24
C GLU A 10 -7.42 -7.43 0.71
N GLU A 11 -8.47 -7.28 1.52
CA GLU A 11 -9.84 -7.56 1.10
C GLU A 11 -10.28 -6.59 0.00
N GLU A 12 -10.08 -5.28 0.20
CA GLU A 12 -10.39 -4.25 -0.79
C GLU A 12 -9.63 -4.47 -2.11
N LEU A 13 -8.34 -4.83 -2.05
CA LEU A 13 -7.54 -5.17 -3.23
C LEU A 13 -8.10 -6.37 -3.99
N LYS A 14 -8.48 -7.43 -3.25
CA LYS A 14 -9.10 -8.63 -3.85
C LYS A 14 -10.43 -8.31 -4.51
N GLU A 15 -11.23 -7.42 -3.92
CA GLU A 15 -12.46 -6.93 -4.52
C GLU A 15 -12.18 -6.19 -5.84
N LEU A 16 -11.20 -5.29 -5.86
CA LEU A 16 -10.79 -4.57 -7.07
C LEU A 16 -10.27 -5.53 -8.17
N LEU A 17 -9.49 -6.55 -7.81
CA LEU A 17 -8.99 -7.57 -8.74
C LEU A 17 -10.10 -8.43 -9.35
N ARG A 18 -11.21 -8.64 -8.62
CA ARG A 18 -12.38 -9.40 -9.08
C ARG A 18 -13.30 -8.58 -9.98
N LYS A 19 -13.26 -7.25 -9.91
CA LYS A 19 -14.11 -6.39 -10.71
C LYS A 19 -13.80 -6.52 -12.21
N ARG A 20 -14.85 -6.41 -13.03
CA ARG A 20 -14.73 -6.42 -14.50
C ARG A 20 -14.08 -5.12 -15.01
N THR A 21 -14.43 -4.00 -14.41
CA THR A 21 -13.92 -2.66 -14.70
C THR A 21 -13.51 -2.00 -13.39
N VAL A 22 -12.42 -1.24 -13.45
CA VAL A 22 -11.93 -0.44 -12.32
C VAL A 22 -11.75 0.98 -12.81
N THR A 23 -12.25 1.92 -12.04
CA THR A 23 -12.20 3.34 -12.37
C THR A 23 -10.91 3.99 -11.87
N THR A 24 -10.55 5.10 -12.49
CA THR A 24 -9.41 5.92 -12.03
C THR A 24 -9.58 6.30 -10.56
N GLY A 25 -10.78 6.72 -10.16
CA GLY A 25 -11.09 7.15 -8.80
C GLY A 25 -10.93 6.04 -7.75
N GLU A 26 -11.24 4.79 -8.10
CA GLU A 26 -11.02 3.64 -7.22
C GLU A 26 -9.52 3.38 -7.02
N LEU A 27 -8.72 3.40 -8.10
CA LEU A 27 -7.27 3.24 -7.99
C LEU A 27 -6.63 4.37 -7.18
N GLU A 28 -7.07 5.62 -7.39
CA GLU A 28 -6.60 6.77 -6.61
C GLU A 28 -7.02 6.67 -5.13
N SER A 29 -8.23 6.17 -4.85
CA SER A 29 -8.71 5.97 -3.48
C SER A 29 -7.88 4.91 -2.77
N PHE A 30 -7.63 3.79 -3.45
CA PHE A 30 -6.79 2.71 -2.93
C PHE A 30 -5.34 3.16 -2.72
N ALA A 31 -4.77 3.92 -3.65
CA ALA A 31 -3.43 4.49 -3.49
C ALA A 31 -3.31 5.32 -2.20
N ARG A 32 -4.33 6.12 -1.86
CA ARG A 32 -4.35 6.87 -0.59
C ARG A 32 -4.47 5.95 0.62
N SER A 33 -5.28 4.90 0.55
CA SER A 33 -5.49 4.00 1.69
C SER A 33 -4.23 3.21 2.06
N ILE A 34 -3.36 2.91 1.09
CA ILE A 34 -2.05 2.29 1.30
C ILE A 34 -0.94 3.28 1.68
N GLY A 35 -1.26 4.57 1.84
CA GLY A 35 -0.29 5.59 2.25
C GLY A 35 0.55 6.16 1.10
N ARG A 36 0.09 6.05 -0.15
CA ARG A 36 0.66 6.82 -1.26
C ARG A 36 0.02 8.18 -1.38
N ARG A 37 0.81 9.17 -1.79
CA ARG A 37 0.34 10.53 -2.05
C ARG A 37 0.61 10.97 -3.49
N LYS A 38 -0.25 11.87 -3.96
CA LYS A 38 0.02 12.61 -5.19
C LYS A 38 1.14 13.62 -4.92
N PRO A 39 2.14 13.74 -5.80
CA PRO A 39 3.15 14.79 -5.72
C PRO A 39 2.46 16.15 -5.85
N SER A 40 3.08 17.16 -5.24
CA SER A 40 2.70 18.55 -5.45
C SER A 40 2.62 18.87 -6.96
N LYS A 41 1.74 19.77 -7.38
CA LYS A 41 1.67 20.25 -8.78
C LYS A 41 3.04 20.73 -9.30
N SER A 42 3.90 21.26 -8.42
CA SER A 42 5.26 21.68 -8.77
C SER A 42 6.25 20.52 -9.00
N GLN A 43 5.89 19.30 -8.59
CA GLN A 43 6.73 18.09 -8.67
C GLN A 43 6.23 17.08 -9.72
N VAL A 44 5.12 17.37 -10.42
CA VAL A 44 4.62 16.51 -11.49
C VAL A 44 5.53 16.65 -12.72
N ARG A 45 6.43 15.69 -12.93
CA ARG A 45 7.14 15.53 -14.22
C ARG A 45 6.31 14.64 -15.13
N GLY A 46 5.47 15.24 -15.99
CA GLY A 46 4.67 14.52 -16.99
C GLY A 46 3.19 14.95 -17.01
N LYS A 47 2.40 14.32 -17.90
CA LYS A 47 0.94 14.53 -17.97
C LYS A 47 0.16 13.73 -16.94
N GLU A 48 0.73 12.64 -16.41
CA GLU A 48 0.06 11.73 -15.48
C GLU A 48 0.59 11.89 -14.05
N PRO A 49 -0.27 11.80 -13.03
CA PRO A 49 0.14 11.87 -11.64
C PRO A 49 0.85 10.57 -11.20
N ASN A 50 2.11 10.71 -10.77
CA ASN A 50 2.91 9.61 -10.23
C ASN A 50 2.74 9.51 -8.72
N TRP A 51 2.14 8.45 -8.22
CA TRP A 51 1.87 8.25 -6.79
C TRP A 51 3.10 7.69 -6.08
N ILE A 52 3.60 8.44 -5.09
CA ILE A 52 4.78 8.09 -4.29
C ILE A 52 4.35 7.55 -2.92
N SER A 53 5.07 6.57 -2.40
CA SER A 53 4.80 5.99 -1.08
C SER A 53 5.55 6.76 0.00
N ASP A 54 4.84 7.26 1.02
CA ASP A 54 5.48 7.89 2.17
C ASP A 54 6.04 6.81 3.14
N GLU A 55 5.44 5.63 3.17
CA GLU A 55 5.86 4.51 4.01
C GLU A 55 7.11 3.79 3.47
N PHE A 56 7.32 3.84 2.15
CA PHE A 56 8.44 3.23 1.46
C PHE A 56 9.05 4.20 0.42
N PRO A 57 9.95 5.11 0.85
CA PRO A 57 10.54 6.12 -0.04
C PRO A 57 11.29 5.54 -1.25
N GLU A 58 11.80 4.31 -1.14
CA GLU A 58 12.49 3.59 -2.23
C GLU A 58 11.54 2.83 -3.16
N ALA A 59 10.26 2.73 -2.82
CA ALA A 59 9.29 2.09 -3.70
C ALA A 59 9.14 2.88 -5.00
N ARG A 60 9.00 2.16 -6.11
CA ARG A 60 8.80 2.80 -7.42
C ARG A 60 7.51 3.63 -7.41
N PRO A 61 7.51 4.83 -8.02
CA PRO A 61 6.28 5.59 -8.22
C PRO A 61 5.30 4.82 -9.11
N ILE A 62 4.01 4.87 -8.77
CA ILE A 62 2.95 4.23 -9.56
C ILE A 62 2.24 5.30 -10.38
N SER A 63 2.25 5.15 -11.71
CA SER A 63 1.52 6.06 -12.60
C SER A 63 0.06 5.62 -12.69
N ILE A 64 -0.87 6.47 -12.27
CA ILE A 64 -2.31 6.20 -12.44
C ILE A 64 -2.82 7.11 -13.55
N PRO A 65 -3.28 6.56 -14.68
CA PRO A 65 -3.70 7.36 -15.83
C PRO A 65 -4.93 8.21 -15.46
N PHE A 66 -4.86 9.52 -15.68
CA PHE A 66 -5.94 10.44 -15.33
C PHE A 66 -6.71 10.91 -16.57
N HIS A 67 -7.77 10.17 -16.90
CA HIS A 67 -8.70 10.51 -18.01
C HIS A 67 -10.04 11.06 -17.50
N GLY A 68 -10.16 11.27 -16.19
CA GLY A 68 -11.38 11.65 -15.47
C GLY A 68 -11.67 10.70 -14.31
N ARG A 69 -12.22 11.22 -13.20
CA ARG A 69 -12.34 10.47 -11.93
C ARG A 69 -13.14 9.16 -12.05
N ASN A 70 -14.23 9.15 -12.81
CA ASN A 70 -15.11 7.99 -12.95
C ASN A 70 -14.96 7.32 -14.33
N ARG A 71 -13.80 7.48 -14.97
CA ARG A 71 -13.50 6.78 -16.22
C ARG A 71 -12.89 5.42 -15.92
N ASP A 72 -13.36 4.43 -16.65
CA ASP A 72 -12.80 3.08 -16.66
C ASP A 72 -11.36 3.12 -17.16
N VAL A 73 -10.51 2.41 -16.44
CA VAL A 73 -9.12 2.17 -16.84
C VAL A 73 -9.08 0.88 -17.67
N PRO A 74 -8.32 0.83 -18.79
CA PRO A 74 -8.15 -0.40 -19.55
C PRO A 74 -7.72 -1.56 -18.65
N LYS A 75 -8.37 -2.71 -18.81
CA LYS A 75 -8.21 -3.88 -17.92
C LYS A 75 -6.75 -4.28 -17.69
N GLY A 76 -5.92 -4.24 -18.73
CA GLY A 76 -4.50 -4.54 -18.63
C GLY A 76 -3.75 -3.56 -17.73
N THR A 77 -3.97 -2.26 -17.95
CA THR A 77 -3.39 -1.18 -17.14
C THR A 77 -3.87 -1.24 -15.69
N ALA A 78 -5.18 -1.43 -15.48
CA ALA A 78 -5.73 -1.57 -14.13
C ALA A 78 -5.10 -2.75 -13.38
N ARG A 79 -4.95 -3.91 -14.02
CA ARG A 79 -4.28 -5.07 -13.41
C ARG A 79 -2.83 -4.82 -13.06
N SER A 80 -2.08 -4.19 -13.96
CA SER A 80 -0.68 -3.84 -13.70
C SER A 80 -0.55 -2.97 -12.44
N ILE A 81 -1.40 -1.93 -12.32
CA ILE A 81 -1.42 -1.04 -11.16
C ILE A 81 -1.82 -1.80 -9.87
N LEU A 82 -2.82 -2.68 -9.96
CA LEU A 82 -3.25 -3.48 -8.81
C LEU A 82 -2.16 -4.48 -8.34
N TYR A 83 -1.33 -5.00 -9.24
CA TYR A 83 -0.18 -5.82 -8.86
C TYR A 83 0.92 -5.02 -8.16
N ASP A 84 1.18 -3.79 -8.62
CA ASP A 84 2.10 -2.89 -7.91
C ASP A 84 1.58 -2.58 -6.49
N PHE A 85 0.26 -2.41 -6.34
CA PHE A 85 -0.38 -2.24 -5.05
C PHE A 85 -0.34 -3.50 -4.18
N GLU A 86 -0.44 -4.69 -4.76
CA GLU A 86 -0.29 -5.95 -4.04
C GLU A 86 1.09 -6.05 -3.38
N GLU A 87 2.14 -5.67 -4.10
CA GLU A 87 3.51 -5.63 -3.57
C GLU A 87 3.61 -4.68 -2.36
N ASP A 88 2.99 -3.51 -2.43
CA ASP A 88 2.95 -2.56 -1.31
C ASP A 88 2.21 -3.12 -0.10
N VAL A 89 1.06 -3.77 -0.30
CA VAL A 89 0.27 -4.37 0.79
C VAL A 89 1.06 -5.49 1.47
N ILE A 90 1.77 -6.32 0.71
CA ILE A 90 2.66 -7.35 1.25
C ILE A 90 3.77 -6.72 2.10
N LYS A 91 4.41 -5.66 1.62
CA LYS A 91 5.44 -4.92 2.38
C LYS A 91 4.87 -4.32 3.66
N LEU A 92 3.68 -3.72 3.60
CA LEU A 92 3.00 -3.19 4.79
C LEU A 92 2.74 -4.33 5.79
N ARG A 93 2.20 -5.47 5.35
CA ARG A 93 1.96 -6.61 6.22
C ARG A 93 3.23 -7.09 6.92
N LEU A 94 4.33 -7.22 6.18
CA LEU A 94 5.61 -7.62 6.75
C LEU A 94 6.11 -6.62 7.80
N LYS A 95 6.03 -5.32 7.49
CA LYS A 95 6.42 -4.22 8.40
C LYS A 95 5.65 -4.30 9.72
N TYR A 96 4.32 -4.37 9.65
CA TYR A 96 3.46 -4.36 10.83
C TYR A 96 3.39 -5.73 11.56
N SER A 97 3.77 -6.83 10.90
CA SER A 97 3.96 -8.14 11.57
C SER A 97 5.20 -8.12 12.44
N LYS A 98 6.35 -7.67 11.90
CA LYS A 98 7.62 -7.59 12.65
C LYS A 98 7.53 -6.67 13.85
N SER A 99 6.82 -5.55 13.73
CA SER A 99 6.59 -4.64 14.86
C SER A 99 5.84 -5.31 16.02
N LYS A 100 4.90 -6.21 15.72
CA LYS A 100 4.13 -6.94 16.75
C LYS A 100 4.94 -8.05 17.44
N ASP A 101 5.89 -8.65 16.73
CA ASP A 101 6.78 -9.66 17.30
C ASP A 101 7.89 -9.02 18.15
N ASN A 102 8.35 -7.81 17.80
CA ASN A 102 9.31 -7.05 18.62
C ASN A 102 8.70 -6.56 19.95
N GLU A 103 7.45 -6.07 19.96
CA GLU A 103 6.76 -5.68 21.21
C GLU A 103 6.55 -6.85 22.20
N ARG A 104 6.67 -8.11 21.76
CA ARG A 104 6.60 -9.30 22.63
C ARG A 104 7.93 -9.70 23.25
N ASN A 105 9.06 -9.23 22.71
CA ASN A 105 10.38 -9.59 23.20
C ASN A 105 10.90 -8.65 24.30
N ASP A 106 10.28 -7.49 24.51
CA ASP A 106 10.65 -6.56 25.58
C ASP A 106 10.12 -6.98 26.97
N ASP A 107 9.32 -8.05 27.07
CA ASP A 107 8.74 -8.58 28.33
C ASP A 107 9.53 -9.76 28.94
N ILE A 108 10.64 -10.20 28.33
CA ILE A 108 11.52 -11.19 28.95
C ILE A 108 12.48 -10.46 29.88
N GLN A 109 12.06 -10.23 31.12
CA GLN A 109 12.98 -9.90 32.22
C GLN A 109 14.02 -11.03 32.34
N GLU A 110 15.26 -10.67 32.07
CA GLU A 110 16.46 -11.47 32.30
C GLU A 110 16.51 -11.87 33.78
N TYR A 111 16.01 -13.07 34.09
CA TYR A 111 16.18 -13.68 35.41
C TYR A 111 17.60 -14.25 35.46
N GLU A 112 18.58 -13.39 35.75
CA GLU A 112 19.94 -13.83 36.05
C GLU A 112 19.95 -14.55 37.42
N GLY A 113 20.32 -15.84 37.40
CA GLY A 113 21.21 -16.43 38.38
C GLY A 113 20.67 -16.71 39.78
N TYR A 114 20.10 -17.91 39.96
CA TYR A 114 20.41 -18.73 41.13
C TYR A 114 21.10 -20.01 40.64
N GLU A 115 22.43 -19.99 40.58
CA GLU A 115 23.24 -21.21 40.65
C GLU A 115 23.94 -21.26 42.01
N ASN A 116 24.00 -22.49 42.53
CA ASN A 116 24.23 -22.90 43.93
C ASN A 116 25.53 -22.44 44.59
#